data_AF-A0A814HXZ4-F1
#
_entry.id   AF-A0A814HXZ4-F1
#
_cell.length_a   1.000
_cell.length_b   1.000
_cell.length_c   1.000
_cell.angle_alpha   90.00
_cell.angle_beta   90.00
_cell.angle_gamma   90.00
#
_symmetry.space_group_name_H-M   'P 1'
#
loop_
_entity.id
_entity.type
_entity.pdbx_description
1 polymer ?
#
loop_
_entity_poly.entity_id
_entity_poly.type
_entity_poly.pdbx_seq_one_letter_code
_entity_poly.pdbx_strand_id
1 'polypeptide(L)'
;MVLADLGRKITTTVINEEALDNMLKEISRALIETDVNVKLVKQLRDNLVDAGVKCYQPSKGKSNIIKFVGLQGSGKTTTCTKLAYCYQKRGWKTAVVCANTYPIIN
;
A
#
# COMPACT_ATOMS: atom_id res chain seq x y z
N MET A 1 -0.07 15.51 -12.39
CA MET A 1 -1.12 16.53 -12.22
C MET A 1 -2.45 15.89 -11.84
N VAL A 2 -2.98 14.96 -12.65
CA VAL A 2 -4.26 14.25 -12.43
C VAL A 2 -4.44 13.62 -11.03
N LEU A 3 -3.41 12.94 -10.51
CA LEU A 3 -3.48 12.28 -9.18
C LEU A 3 -3.60 13.27 -8.00
N ALA A 4 -2.99 14.45 -8.11
CA ALA A 4 -3.06 15.46 -7.06
C ALA A 4 -4.44 16.13 -7.01
N ASP A 5 -5.10 16.25 -8.17
CA ASP A 5 -6.45 16.79 -8.28
C ASP A 5 -7.51 15.79 -7.82
N LEU A 6 -7.31 14.50 -8.12
CA LEU A 6 -8.13 13.41 -7.61
C LEU A 6 -8.06 13.32 -6.07
N GLY A 7 -6.86 13.48 -5.49
CA GLY A 7 -6.66 13.45 -4.04
C GLY A 7 -7.44 14.55 -3.30
N ARG A 8 -7.59 15.74 -3.90
CA ARG A 8 -8.41 16.81 -3.32
C ARG A 8 -9.92 16.51 -3.36
N LYS A 9 -10.41 15.89 -4.43
CA LYS A 9 -11.84 15.55 -4.60
C LYS A 9 -12.34 14.46 -3.65
N ILE A 10 -11.48 13.54 -3.21
CA ILE A 10 -11.85 12.42 -2.32
C ILE A 10 -12.16 12.87 -0.87
N THR A 11 -11.81 14.10 -0.48
CA THR A 11 -11.86 14.54 0.93
C THR A 11 -13.26 15.01 1.39
N THR A 12 -14.30 14.98 0.55
CA THR A 12 -15.64 15.48 0.89
C THR A 12 -16.47 14.45 1.69
N THR A 13 -17.11 14.93 2.76
CA THR A 13 -17.48 14.20 3.97
C THR A 13 -18.92 13.65 4.05
N VAL A 14 -19.66 13.55 2.94
CA VAL A 14 -21.03 13.00 2.95
C VAL A 14 -21.09 11.77 2.04
N ILE A 15 -21.17 10.59 2.65
CA ILE A 15 -21.13 9.29 1.94
C ILE A 15 -22.55 8.70 1.91
N ASN A 16 -23.19 8.81 0.76
CA ASN A 16 -24.34 7.99 0.38
C ASN A 16 -23.85 6.86 -0.56
N GLU A 17 -24.54 5.73 -0.65
CA GLU A 17 -24.17 4.63 -1.55
C GLU A 17 -24.03 5.09 -3.02
N GLU A 18 -24.95 5.94 -3.47
CA GLU A 18 -24.92 6.53 -4.82
C GLU A 18 -23.71 7.45 -5.02
N ALA A 19 -23.34 8.23 -4.00
CA ALA A 19 -22.17 9.12 -4.05
C ALA A 19 -20.86 8.31 -4.10
N LEU A 20 -20.81 7.18 -3.38
CA LEU A 20 -19.68 6.26 -3.39
C LEU A 20 -19.49 5.63 -4.78
N ASP A 21 -20.57 5.17 -5.41
CA ASP A 21 -20.53 4.57 -6.75
C ASP A 21 -20.08 5.57 -7.82
N ASN A 22 -20.55 6.82 -7.73
CA ASN A 22 -20.14 7.88 -8.64
C ASN A 22 -18.66 8.24 -8.44
N MET A 23 -18.16 8.29 -7.20
CA MET A 23 -16.75 8.51 -6.91
C MET A 23 -15.87 7.37 -7.44
N LEU A 24 -16.27 6.11 -7.25
CA LEU A 24 -15.54 4.95 -7.76
C LEU A 24 -15.47 4.94 -9.30
N LYS A 25 -16.53 5.41 -9.98
CA LYS A 25 -16.51 5.59 -11.45
C LYS A 25 -15.53 6.66 -11.89
N GLU A 26 -15.49 7.82 -11.22
CA GLU A 26 -14.51 8.88 -11.53
C GLU A 26 -13.07 8.41 -11.35
N ILE A 27 -12.78 7.73 -10.23
CA ILE A 27 -11.46 7.15 -9.96
C ILE A 27 -11.09 6.12 -11.02
N SER A 28 -12.01 5.21 -11.37
CA SER A 28 -11.76 4.18 -12.38
C SER A 28 -11.43 4.78 -13.74
N ARG A 29 -12.13 5.85 -14.13
CA ARG A 29 -11.85 6.58 -15.36
C ARG A 29 -10.47 7.23 -15.34
N ALA A 30 -10.12 7.92 -14.25
CA ALA A 30 -8.81 8.56 -14.09
C ALA A 30 -7.65 7.54 -14.12
N LEU A 31 -7.86 6.33 -13.58
CA LEU A 31 -6.88 5.26 -13.64
C LEU A 31 -6.69 4.72 -15.06
N ILE A 32 -7.77 4.56 -15.82
CA ILE A 32 -7.69 4.15 -17.23
C ILE A 32 -6.99 5.22 -18.08
N GLU A 33 -7.25 6.51 -17.81
CA GLU A 33 -6.58 7.64 -18.48
C GLU A 33 -5.07 7.74 -18.16
N THR A 34 -4.60 7.06 -17.10
CA THR A 34 -3.18 7.02 -16.71
C THR A 34 -2.50 5.70 -17.12
N ASP A 35 -3.05 5.02 -18.13
CA ASP A 35 -2.53 3.76 -18.71
C ASP A 35 -2.46 2.59 -17.71
N VAL A 36 -3.29 2.62 -16.66
CA VAL A 36 -3.45 1.45 -15.78
C VAL A 36 -4.27 0.37 -16.48
N ASN A 37 -3.83 -0.88 -16.39
CA ASN A 37 -4.52 -2.01 -16.99
C ASN A 37 -5.97 -2.12 -16.47
N VAL A 38 -6.94 -2.12 -17.39
CA VAL A 38 -8.38 -2.18 -17.10
C VAL A 38 -8.74 -3.36 -16.18
N LYS A 39 -8.05 -4.51 -16.31
CA LYS A 39 -8.26 -5.67 -15.44
C LYS A 39 -7.92 -5.36 -13.99
N LEU A 40 -6.83 -4.61 -13.76
CA LEU A 40 -6.40 -4.19 -12.42
C LEU A 40 -7.37 -3.15 -11.83
N VAL A 41 -7.89 -2.23 -12.65
CA VAL A 41 -8.87 -1.23 -12.20
C VAL A 41 -10.17 -1.92 -11.76
N LYS A 42 -10.63 -2.93 -12.52
CA LYS A 42 -11.80 -3.73 -12.14
C LYS A 42 -11.58 -4.47 -10.82
N GLN A 43 -10.44 -5.15 -10.68
CA GLN A 43 -10.08 -5.85 -9.43
C GLN A 43 -10.00 -4.89 -8.24
N LEU A 44 -9.47 -3.69 -8.44
CA LEU A 44 -9.43 -2.67 -7.39
C LEU A 44 -10.84 -2.28 -6.93
N ARG A 45 -11.76 -2.06 -7.87
CA ARG A 45 -13.16 -1.73 -7.55
C ARG A 45 -13.83 -2.87 -6.77
N ASP A 46 -13.66 -4.11 -7.21
CA ASP A 46 -14.23 -5.28 -6.55
C ASP A 46 -13.69 -5.43 -5.12
N ASN A 47 -12.38 -5.23 -4.91
CA ASN A 47 -11.75 -5.27 -3.58
C ASN A 47 -12.15 -4.12 -2.66
N LEU A 48 -12.54 -2.96 -3.20
CA LEU A 48 -13.01 -1.82 -2.40
C LEU A 48 -14.45 -2.03 -1.91
N VAL A 49 -15.26 -2.74 -2.68
CA VAL A 49 -16.60 -3.19 -2.25
C VAL A 49 -16.47 -4.32 -1.23
N ASP A 50 -15.48 -5.19 -1.39
CA ASP A 50 -15.19 -6.30 -0.47
C ASP A 50 -14.11 -5.92 0.58
N ALA A 51 -14.47 -5.02 1.51
CA ALA A 51 -13.56 -4.44 2.50
C ALA A 51 -13.04 -5.41 3.59
N GLY A 52 -13.09 -6.72 3.37
CA GLY A 52 -12.80 -7.77 4.35
C GLY A 52 -11.32 -8.01 4.68
N VAL A 53 -10.37 -7.36 3.99
CA VAL A 53 -8.94 -7.65 4.19
C VAL A 53 -8.40 -6.89 5.40
N LYS A 54 -8.16 -7.62 6.50
CA LYS A 54 -7.49 -7.05 7.68
C LYS A 54 -6.00 -6.80 7.39
N CYS A 55 -5.55 -5.57 7.64
CA CYS A 55 -4.14 -5.24 7.64
C CYS A 55 -3.35 -6.13 8.62
N TYR A 56 -2.09 -6.44 8.29
CA TYR A 56 -1.21 -7.16 9.19
C TYR A 56 -1.03 -6.41 10.52
N GLN A 57 -1.32 -7.10 11.63
CA GLN A 57 -1.19 -6.55 12.98
C GLN A 57 -0.15 -7.38 13.75
N PRO A 58 0.96 -6.77 14.20
CA PRO A 58 1.96 -7.49 14.99
C PRO A 58 1.40 -7.86 16.37
N SER A 59 1.73 -9.05 16.85
CA SER A 59 1.31 -9.54 18.18
C SER A 59 2.35 -9.21 19.25
N LYS A 60 1.92 -8.59 20.37
CA LYS A 60 2.83 -8.28 21.49
C LYS A 60 3.26 -9.57 22.21
N GLY A 61 4.51 -9.63 22.67
CA GLY A 61 5.04 -10.76 23.43
C GLY A 61 5.44 -12.00 22.60
N LYS A 62 5.20 -12.00 21.29
CA LYS A 62 5.69 -13.03 20.36
C LYS A 62 6.69 -12.43 19.38
N SER A 63 7.54 -13.29 18.82
CA SER A 63 8.44 -12.90 17.73
C SER A 63 7.64 -12.74 16.44
N ASN A 64 7.60 -11.52 15.90
CA ASN A 64 6.93 -11.22 14.63
C ASN A 64 7.98 -11.17 13.51
N ILE A 65 7.98 -12.16 12.62
CA ILE A 65 8.97 -12.29 11.55
C ILE A 65 8.39 -11.74 10.24
N ILE A 66 9.02 -10.70 9.69
CA ILE A 66 8.61 -10.05 8.43
C ILE A 66 9.75 -10.19 7.43
N LYS A 67 9.47 -10.85 6.30
CA LYS A 67 10.43 -11.04 5.20
C LYS A 67 10.10 -10.10 4.04
N PHE A 68 11.07 -9.31 3.61
CA PHE A 68 10.94 -8.45 2.44
C PHE A 68 11.45 -9.18 1.19
N VAL A 69 10.58 -9.33 0.19
CA VAL A 69 10.87 -9.94 -1.11
C VAL A 69 10.40 -9.02 -2.24
N GLY A 70 10.99 -9.15 -3.43
CA GLY A 70 10.67 -8.28 -4.57
C GLY A 70 11.85 -8.08 -5.53
N LEU A 71 11.60 -7.38 -6.63
CA LEU A 71 12.55 -7.14 -7.73
C LEU A 71 13.74 -6.25 -7.33
N GLN A 72 14.84 -6.31 -8.07
CA GLN A 72 15.98 -5.40 -7.87
C GLN A 72 15.52 -3.94 -8.05
N GLY A 73 16.03 -3.03 -7.23
CA GLY A 73 15.63 -1.62 -7.26
C GLY A 73 14.26 -1.31 -6.61
N SER A 74 13.48 -2.32 -6.19
CA SER A 74 12.15 -2.09 -5.57
C SER A 74 12.18 -1.48 -4.15
N GLY A 75 13.36 -1.09 -3.65
CA GLY A 75 13.50 -0.43 -2.35
C GLY A 75 13.41 -1.33 -1.11
N LYS A 76 13.54 -2.66 -1.24
CA LYS A 76 13.42 -3.62 -0.12
C LYS A 76 14.24 -3.23 1.12
N THR A 77 15.53 -2.93 0.93
CA THR A 77 16.44 -2.55 2.02
C THR A 77 15.99 -1.27 2.71
N THR A 78 15.63 -0.24 1.93
CA THR A 78 15.14 1.04 2.44
C THR A 78 13.82 0.87 3.20
N THR A 79 12.89 0.09 2.67
CA THR A 79 11.59 -0.16 3.29
C THR A 79 11.74 -0.98 4.58
N CYS A 80 12.64 -1.97 4.61
CA CYS A 80 12.93 -2.75 5.80
C CYS A 80 13.41 -1.86 6.96
N THR A 81 14.39 -0.98 6.71
CA THR A 81 14.90 -0.05 7.73
C THR A 81 13.84 0.95 8.17
N LYS A 82 13.06 1.52 7.25
CA LYS A 82 11.95 2.44 7.57
C LYS A 82 10.90 1.77 8.46
N LEU A 83 10.52 0.53 8.14
CA LEU A 83 9.54 -0.21 8.94
C LEU A 83 10.09 -0.54 10.33
N ALA A 84 11.33 -0.99 10.41
CA ALA A 84 12.00 -1.27 11.69
C ALA A 84 12.07 -0.03 12.59
N TYR A 85 12.40 1.13 12.01
CA TYR A 85 12.43 2.41 12.71
C TYR A 85 11.04 2.87 13.17
N CYS A 86 10.01 2.69 12.34
CA CYS A 86 8.62 2.99 12.68
C CYS A 86 8.16 2.18 13.91
N TYR A 87 8.45 0.89 13.94
CA TYR A 87 8.11 0.04 15.09
C TYR A 87 8.95 0.32 16.33
N GLN A 88 10.25 0.63 16.17
CA GLN A 88 11.12 1.04 17.27
C GLN A 88 10.59 2.30 17.96
N LYS A 89 10.18 3.32 17.18
CA LYS A 89 9.54 4.54 17.72
C LYS A 89 8.25 4.27 18.48
N ARG A 90 7.53 3.21 18.12
CA ARG A 90 6.30 2.76 18.80
C ARG A 90 6.58 1.85 20.01
N GLY A 91 7.84 1.74 20.44
CA GLY A 91 8.24 0.97 21.62
C GLY A 91 8.41 -0.54 21.40
N TRP A 92 8.46 -0.99 20.15
CA TRP A 92 8.69 -2.41 19.85
C TRP A 92 10.19 -2.73 19.84
N LYS A 93 10.56 -3.92 20.35
CA LYS A 93 11.90 -4.46 20.18
C LYS A 93 12.03 -5.02 18.77
N THR A 94 12.77 -4.31 17.92
CA THR A 94 12.96 -4.66 16.51
C THR A 94 14.40 -5.09 16.26
N ALA A 95 14.58 -6.00 15.31
CA ALA A 95 15.88 -6.40 14.78
C ALA A 95 15.75 -6.59 13.27
N VAL A 96 16.82 -6.27 12.53
CA VAL A 96 16.90 -6.46 11.07
C VAL A 96 17.98 -7.47 10.78
N VAL A 97 17.69 -8.44 9.91
CA VAL A 97 18.64 -9.45 9.46
C VAL A 97 18.91 -9.23 7.98
N CYS A 98 20.16 -8.96 7.64
CA CYS A 98 20.61 -8.80 6.26
C CYS A 98 20.85 -10.17 5.62
N ALA A 99 19.86 -10.68 4.89
CA ALA A 99 19.95 -11.96 4.17
C ALA A 99 20.14 -11.81 2.65
N ASN A 100 20.61 -10.65 2.18
CA ASN A 100 20.92 -10.43 0.76
C ASN A 100 22.41 -10.67 0.51
N THR A 101 22.74 -11.72 -0.24
CA THR A 101 24.11 -12.13 -0.56
C THR A 101 24.61 -11.55 -1.88
N TYR A 102 23.75 -10.93 -2.70
CA TYR A 102 24.16 -10.30 -3.96
C TYR A 102 24.59 -8.85 -3.71
N PRO A 103 25.89 -8.52 -3.95
CA PRO A 103 26.31 -7.13 -3.98
C PRO A 103 25.69 -6.43 -5.20
N ILE A 104 25.29 -5.18 -5.01
CA ILE A 104 25.00 -4.28 -6.13
C ILE A 104 26.37 -3.92 -6.72
N ILE A 105 26.88 -4.77 -7.60
CA ILE A 105 28.07 -4.47 -8.39
C ILE A 105 27.61 -3.55 -9.53
N ASN A 106 28.25 -2.40 -9.66
CA ASN A 106 28.01 -1.42 -10.72
C ASN A 106 28.70 -1.87 -12.02
#